data_AF-A0A401PD45-F1
#
_entry.id   AF-A0A401PD45-F1
#
_cell.length_a   1.000
_cell.length_b   1.000
_cell.length_c   1.000
_cell.angle_alpha   90.00
_cell.angle_beta   90.00
_cell.angle_gamma   90.00
#
_symmetry.space_group_name_H-M   'P 1'
#
loop_
_entity.id
_entity.type
_entity.pdbx_description
1 polymer ?
#
loop_
_entity_poly.entity_id
_entity_poly.type
_entity_poly.pdbx_seq_one_letter_code
_entity_poly.pdbx_strand_id
1 'polypeptide(L)'
;MRQPDCLSVFIQEEETYRRKIWEDNVRYIEQHNLEYSMGKHTFTVGMNPLGDLVADNSTEEFEGDEFDEDEESDGDDELDKESDGADDELDEESDDDVTPVNVDWRKRGVVTPVKNQMPNEK
;
A
#
# COMPACT_ATOMS: atom_id res chain seq x y z
N MET A 1 31.33 -31.05 -26.12
CA MET A 1 31.12 -29.81 -25.35
C MET A 1 29.63 -29.71 -25.09
N ARG A 2 29.19 -29.69 -23.83
CA ARG A 2 27.77 -29.58 -23.47
C ARG A 2 27.48 -28.07 -23.45
N GLN A 3 26.60 -27.59 -24.32
CA GLN A 3 26.17 -26.19 -24.25
C GLN A 3 25.41 -26.00 -22.93
N PRO A 4 25.62 -24.87 -22.22
CA PRO A 4 24.84 -24.56 -21.03
C PRO A 4 23.37 -24.52 -21.41
N ASP A 5 22.51 -25.01 -20.52
CA ASP A 5 21.09 -24.96 -20.77
C ASP A 5 20.63 -23.49 -20.82
N CYS A 6 19.76 -23.17 -21.78
CA CYS A 6 19.30 -21.81 -22.07
C CYS A 6 18.54 -21.19 -20.87
N LEU A 7 17.86 -22.00 -20.07
CA LEU A 7 17.12 -21.56 -18.89
C LEU A 7 18.08 -21.13 -17.77
N SER A 8 19.19 -21.84 -17.58
CA SER A 8 20.24 -21.49 -16.63
C SER A 8 20.92 -20.16 -16.96
N VAL A 9 21.01 -19.80 -18.24
CA VAL A 9 21.59 -18.50 -18.65
C VAL A 9 20.60 -17.37 -18.38
N PHE A 10 19.32 -17.56 -18.73
CA PHE A 10 18.28 -16.57 -18.45
C PHE A 10 18.12 -16.28 -16.94
N ILE A 11 18.09 -17.33 -16.10
CA ILE A 11 17.99 -17.18 -14.64
C ILE A 11 19.21 -16.44 -14.07
N GLN A 12 20.41 -16.67 -14.60
CA GLN A 12 21.60 -15.95 -14.17
C GLN A 12 21.56 -14.47 -14.55
N GLU A 13 21.13 -14.15 -15.77
CA GLU A 13 20.99 -12.76 -16.21
C GLU A 13 19.94 -12.01 -15.37
N GLU A 14 18.78 -12.63 -15.13
CA GLU A 14 17.73 -12.07 -14.28
C GLU A 14 18.21 -11.86 -12.83
N GLU A 15 18.85 -12.87 -12.22
CA GLU A 15 19.40 -12.75 -10.86
C GLU A 15 20.42 -11.61 -10.76
N THR A 16 21.29 -11.45 -11.77
CA THR A 16 22.26 -10.35 -11.78
C THR A 16 21.59 -8.98 -11.90
N TYR A 17 20.51 -8.89 -12.67
CA TYR A 17 19.74 -7.66 -12.84
C TYR A 17 18.99 -7.29 -11.56
N ARG A 18 18.26 -8.25 -10.96
CA ARG A 18 17.54 -8.07 -9.69
C ARG A 18 18.48 -7.72 -8.54
N ARG A 19 19.65 -8.37 -8.46
CA ARG A 19 20.68 -8.02 -7.47
C ARG A 19 21.15 -6.58 -7.62
N LYS A 20 21.33 -6.09 -8.85
CA LYS A 20 21.75 -4.71 -9.08
C LYS A 20 20.73 -3.71 -8.55
N ILE A 21 19.44 -3.94 -8.80
CA ILE A 21 18.35 -3.09 -8.26
C ILE A 21 18.38 -3.12 -6.73
N TRP A 22 18.51 -4.31 -6.15
CA TRP A 22 18.58 -4.47 -4.70
C TRP A 22 19.76 -3.71 -4.08
N GLU A 23 20.96 -3.81 -4.68
CA GLU A 23 22.14 -3.06 -4.23
C GLU A 23 21.94 -1.54 -4.31
N ASP A 24 21.28 -1.06 -5.36
CA ASP A 24 20.95 0.37 -5.51
C ASP A 24 19.95 0.82 -4.44
N ASN A 25 18.93 0.01 -4.14
CA ASN A 25 17.96 0.28 -3.08
C ASN A 25 18.59 0.22 -1.68
N VAL A 26 19.50 -0.72 -1.40
CA VAL A 26 20.30 -0.75 -0.16
C VAL A 26 21.07 0.55 0.02
N ARG A 27 21.76 1.00 -1.03
CA ARG A 27 22.55 2.24 -0.97
C ARG A 27 21.66 3.46 -0.70
N TYR A 28 20.49 3.51 -1.33
CA TYR A 28 19.50 4.55 -1.05
C TYR A 28 19.05 4.54 0.41
N ILE A 29 18.73 3.35 0.96
CA ILE A 29 18.30 3.20 2.35
C ILE A 29 19.38 3.71 3.32
N GLU A 30 20.63 3.31 3.11
CA GLU A 30 21.75 3.74 3.95
C GLU A 30 21.93 5.26 3.89
N GLN A 31 21.89 5.85 2.70
CA GLN A 31 22.03 7.30 2.52
C GLN A 31 20.88 8.06 3.19
N HIS A 32 19.62 7.66 2.95
CA HIS A 32 18.45 8.33 3.52
C HIS A 32 18.46 8.26 5.05
N ASN A 33 18.80 7.10 5.62
CA ASN A 33 18.85 6.94 7.08
C ASN A 33 20.02 7.69 7.72
N LEU A 34 21.15 7.84 7.01
CA LEU A 34 22.23 8.72 7.45
C LEU A 34 21.77 10.18 7.45
N GLU A 35 21.11 10.63 6.40
CA GLU A 35 20.55 11.98 6.30
C GLU A 35 19.45 12.24 7.36
N TYR A 36 18.64 11.23 7.68
CA TYR A 36 17.68 11.26 8.79
C TYR A 36 18.41 11.49 10.13
N SER A 37 19.52 10.79 10.38
CA SER A 37 20.32 11.00 11.61
C SER A 37 20.91 12.41 11.72
N MET A 38 21.05 13.11 10.58
CA MET A 38 21.46 14.52 10.49
C MET A 38 20.28 15.49 10.55
N GLY A 39 19.04 15.00 10.72
CA GLY A 39 17.82 15.81 10.76
C GLY A 39 17.35 16.34 9.41
N LYS A 40 17.81 15.76 8.29
CA LYS A 40 17.39 16.17 6.94
C LYS A 40 16.09 15.51 6.47
N HIS A 41 15.68 14.43 7.14
CA HIS A 41 14.44 13.70 6.87
C HIS A 41 13.63 13.53 8.16
N THR A 42 12.33 13.34 8.02
CA THR A 42 11.38 13.13 9.14
C THR A 42 11.02 11.67 9.36
N PHE A 43 11.43 10.78 8.44
CA PHE A 43 11.18 9.35 8.50
C PHE A 43 12.45 8.57 8.10
N THR A 44 12.40 7.27 8.36
CA THR A 44 13.44 6.32 7.96
C THR A 44 12.87 5.32 6.97
N VAL A 45 13.73 4.77 6.11
CA VAL A 45 13.37 3.69 5.20
C VAL A 45 14.08 2.39 5.59
N GLY A 46 13.58 1.27 5.11
CA GLY A 46 14.14 -0.05 5.40
C GLY A 46 13.89 -1.03 4.26
N MET A 47 14.68 -2.09 4.23
CA MET A 47 14.55 -3.13 3.21
C MET A 47 13.22 -3.87 3.38
N ASN A 48 12.54 -4.14 2.28
CA ASN A 48 11.23 -4.80 2.25
C ASN A 48 11.18 -5.79 1.06
N PRO A 49 10.07 -6.56 0.90
CA PRO A 49 9.92 -7.49 -0.21
C PRO A 49 9.95 -6.86 -1.61
N LEU A 50 9.77 -5.54 -1.73
CA LEU A 50 9.83 -4.80 -2.99
C LEU A 50 11.27 -4.33 -3.29
N GLY A 51 12.25 -4.79 -2.51
CA GLY A 51 13.63 -4.29 -2.54
C GLY A 51 14.39 -4.55 -3.84
N ASP A 52 13.93 -5.47 -4.68
CA ASP A 52 14.50 -5.78 -6.00
C ASP A 52 13.64 -5.25 -7.17
N LEU A 53 12.62 -4.43 -6.86
CA LEU A 53 11.80 -3.73 -7.83
C LEU A 53 12.31 -2.30 -8.04
N VAL A 54 12.16 -1.82 -9.27
CA VAL A 54 12.33 -0.39 -9.59
C VAL A 54 11.06 0.35 -9.19
N ALA A 55 11.18 1.59 -8.71
CA ALA A 55 10.04 2.37 -8.20
C ALA A 55 8.84 2.44 -9.16
N ASP A 56 9.10 2.51 -10.46
CA ASP A 56 8.09 2.57 -11.54
C ASP A 56 7.22 1.29 -11.61
N ASN A 57 7.84 0.13 -11.39
CA ASN A 57 7.14 -1.16 -11.40
C ASN A 57 6.31 -1.35 -10.11
N SER A 58 6.73 -0.73 -9.01
CA SER A 58 5.97 -0.77 -7.76
C SER A 58 4.67 0.03 -7.91
N THR A 59 4.68 1.18 -8.59
CA THR A 59 3.46 2.00 -8.76
C THR A 59 2.39 1.31 -9.58
N GLU A 60 2.76 0.61 -10.66
CA GLU A 60 1.81 -0.17 -11.48
C GLU A 60 1.13 -1.31 -10.70
N GLU A 61 1.79 -1.91 -9.70
CA GLU A 61 1.20 -2.96 -8.86
C GLU A 61 0.22 -2.42 -7.80
N PHE A 62 0.29 -1.13 -7.46
CA PHE A 62 -0.50 -0.51 -6.38
C PHE A 62 -1.51 0.54 -6.86
N GLU A 63 -1.46 0.99 -8.12
CA GLU A 63 -2.50 1.82 -8.74
C GLU A 63 -3.71 0.95 -9.10
N GLY A 64 -4.68 0.85 -8.18
CA GLY A 64 -5.87 0.00 -8.30
C GLY A 64 -7.20 0.75 -8.36
N ASP A 65 -7.19 2.09 -8.43
CA ASP A 65 -8.41 2.90 -8.57
C ASP A 65 -8.25 3.81 -9.80
N GLU A 66 -8.82 3.37 -10.93
CA GLU A 66 -9.24 4.30 -11.97
C GLU A 66 -10.51 4.97 -11.44
N PHE A 67 -10.43 6.28 -11.18
CA PHE A 67 -11.61 7.07 -10.85
C PHE A 67 -12.46 7.15 -12.12
N ASP A 68 -13.39 6.22 -12.28
CA ASP A 68 -14.46 6.36 -13.26
C ASP A 68 -15.33 7.54 -12.78
N GLU A 69 -15.17 8.71 -13.41
CA GLU A 69 -16.01 9.90 -13.15
C GLU A 69 -17.49 9.65 -13.51
N ASP A 70 -17.83 8.46 -14.02
CA ASP A 70 -19.07 8.14 -14.70
C ASP A 70 -19.93 7.05 -14.00
N GLU A 71 -19.46 6.39 -12.92
CA GLU A 71 -20.31 5.44 -12.18
C GLU A 71 -21.25 6.19 -11.23
N GLU A 72 -22.39 6.63 -11.79
CA GLU A 72 -23.65 6.57 -11.06
C GLU A 72 -23.75 5.14 -10.50
N SER A 73 -23.63 5.02 -9.17
CA SER A 73 -23.77 3.76 -8.45
C SER A 73 -25.16 3.18 -8.70
N ASP A 74 -25.30 2.37 -9.75
CA ASP A 74 -26.48 1.56 -10.07
C ASP A 74 -26.61 0.42 -9.04
N GLY A 75 -26.95 0.79 -7.80
CA GLY A 75 -27.44 -0.13 -6.79
C GLY A 75 -28.94 -0.30 -6.96
N ASP A 76 -29.36 -1.19 -7.87
CA ASP A 76 -30.72 -1.70 -7.92
C ASP A 76 -30.96 -2.73 -6.81
N ASP A 77 -31.20 -2.26 -5.59
CA ASP A 77 -31.86 -3.10 -4.59
C ASP A 77 -33.13 -2.39 -4.15
N GLU A 78 -34.25 -2.82 -4.75
CA GLU A 78 -35.60 -2.64 -4.21
C GLU A 78 -35.68 -3.35 -2.84
N LEU A 79 -35.09 -2.73 -1.82
CA LEU A 79 -35.49 -2.95 -0.45
C LEU A 79 -36.51 -1.87 -0.12
N ASP A 80 -37.76 -2.29 -0.10
CA ASP A 80 -38.89 -1.57 0.47
C ASP A 80 -38.46 -0.94 1.81
N LYS A 81 -38.18 0.37 1.78
CA LYS A 81 -38.02 1.21 2.98
C LYS A 81 -39.40 1.44 3.59
N GLU A 82 -40.03 0.36 4.04
CA GLU A 82 -41.04 0.45 5.07
C GLU A 82 -40.32 0.81 6.38
N SER A 83 -40.31 2.11 6.67
CA SER A 83 -40.51 2.69 8.00
C SER A 83 -40.24 1.75 9.17
N ASP A 84 -39.07 1.85 9.79
CA ASP A 84 -38.85 1.73 11.25
C ASP A 84 -37.39 2.03 11.68
N GLY A 85 -36.66 2.87 10.93
CA GLY A 85 -35.26 3.20 11.21
C GLY A 85 -35.00 4.69 11.10
N ALA A 86 -34.81 5.31 12.27
CA ALA A 86 -34.31 6.66 12.53
C ALA A 86 -33.91 7.47 11.28
N ASP A 87 -34.73 8.46 10.98
CA ASP A 87 -34.29 9.84 10.73
C ASP A 87 -32.76 10.00 10.65
N ASP A 88 -32.23 10.07 9.43
CA ASP A 88 -30.87 10.49 9.13
C ASP A 88 -30.80 12.03 9.24
N GLU A 89 -31.13 12.52 10.45
CA GLU A 89 -30.69 13.81 10.95
C GLU A 89 -29.17 13.65 11.12
N LEU A 90 -28.42 14.06 10.09
CA LEU A 90 -27.02 14.42 10.27
C LEU A 90 -27.03 15.54 11.31
N ASP A 91 -26.81 15.13 12.56
CA ASP A 91 -26.84 15.96 13.77
C ASP A 91 -26.22 17.32 13.44
N GLU A 92 -26.98 18.38 13.72
CA GLU A 92 -26.48 19.74 13.74
C GLU A 92 -25.13 19.73 14.47
N GLU A 93 -24.05 20.23 13.85
CA GLU A 93 -22.75 20.37 14.50
C GLU A 93 -22.96 21.12 15.81
N SER A 94 -23.02 20.37 16.91
CA SER A 94 -23.12 20.97 18.23
C SER A 94 -21.81 21.71 18.46
N ASP A 95 -21.87 22.97 18.90
CA ASP A 95 -20.69 23.79 19.26
C ASP A 95 -19.80 23.13 20.35
N ASP A 96 -20.26 22.01 20.93
CA ASP A 96 -19.58 21.17 21.91
C ASP A 96 -18.86 19.95 21.31
N ASP A 97 -18.76 19.83 19.97
CA ASP A 97 -18.08 18.71 19.31
C ASP A 97 -16.55 18.82 19.41
N VAL A 98 -16.05 18.66 20.63
CA VAL A 98 -14.62 18.61 20.93
C VAL A 98 -14.07 17.30 20.38
N THR A 99 -13.64 17.35 19.13
CA THR A 99 -12.89 16.26 18.53
C THR A 99 -11.55 16.07 19.27
N PRO A 100 -11.20 14.83 19.64
CA PRO A 100 -9.96 14.56 20.35
C PRO A 100 -8.74 14.83 19.44
N VAL A 101 -7.67 15.35 20.03
CA VAL A 101 -6.41 15.70 19.33
C VAL A 101 -5.76 14.48 18.64
N ASN A 102 -6.02 13.25 19.10
CA ASN A 102 -5.48 12.03 18.52
C ASN A 102 -6.46 10.87 18.70
N VAL A 103 -6.71 10.11 17.63
CA VAL A 103 -7.56 8.93 17.62
C VAL A 103 -6.78 7.74 17.07
N ASP A 104 -6.75 6.63 17.81
CA ASP A 104 -6.21 5.34 17.33
C ASP A 104 -7.29 4.25 17.47
N TRP A 105 -7.93 3.91 16.35
CA TRP A 105 -9.02 2.93 16.28
C TRP A 105 -8.59 1.51 16.67
N ARG A 106 -7.29 1.18 16.58
CA ARG A 106 -6.78 -0.14 17.00
C ARG A 106 -7.00 -0.37 18.49
N LYS A 107 -6.94 0.70 19.30
CA LYS A 107 -7.21 0.64 20.74
C LYS A 107 -8.68 0.33 21.08
N ARG A 108 -9.58 0.51 20.10
CA ARG A 108 -11.02 0.22 20.24
C ARG A 108 -11.39 -1.17 19.75
N GLY A 109 -10.43 -1.97 19.26
CA GLY A 109 -10.65 -3.34 18.81
C GLY A 109 -11.42 -3.47 17.49
N VAL A 110 -11.61 -2.36 16.76
CA VAL A 110 -12.34 -2.33 15.48
C VAL A 110 -11.43 -2.52 14.26
N VAL A 111 -10.11 -2.62 14.47
CA VAL A 111 -9.12 -2.80 13.41
C VAL A 111 -8.62 -4.24 13.41
N THR A 112 -8.74 -4.92 12.27
CA THR A 112 -8.24 -6.29 12.08
C THR A 112 -6.71 -6.32 11.90
N PRO A 113 -6.05 -7.48 12.04
CA PRO A 113 -4.62 -7.61 11.76
C PRO A 113 -4.25 -7.20 10.34
N VAL A 114 -3.00 -6.73 10.16
CA VAL A 114 -2.44 -6.35 8.85
C VAL A 114 -2.46 -7.54 7.89
N LYS A 115 -2.90 -7.31 6.66
CA LYS A 115 -2.93 -8.29 5.55
C LYS A 115 -1.86 -7.96 4.50
N ASN A 116 -1.66 -8.87 3.54
CA ASN A 116 -0.78 -8.67 2.38
C ASN A 116 -1.63 -8.70 1.09
N GLN A 117 -1.51 -7.68 0.25
CA GLN A 117 -2.23 -7.57 -1.02
C GLN A 117 -1.54 -8.31 -2.17
N MET A 118 -0.26 -8.67 -2.00
CA MET A 118 0.47 -9.44 -3.01
C MET A 118 -0.26 -10.76 -3.29
N PRO A 119 -0.30 -11.22 -4.55
CA PRO A 119 -0.89 -12.51 -4.89
C PRO A 119 -0.21 -13.63 -4.10
N ASN A 120 -1.01 -14.57 -3.59
CA ASN A 120 -0.48 -15.73 -2.86
C ASN A 120 0.48 -16.51 -3.76
N GLU A 121 1.68 -16.82 -3.24
CA GLU A 121 2.61 -17.75 -3.89
C GLU A 121 1.89 -19.10 -4.13
N LYS A 122 1.89 -19.57 -5.39
CA LYS A 122 1.27 -20.85 -5.79
C LYS A 122 2.14 -22.04 -5.45
#